data_AF-G0QUC4-F1
#
_entry.id   AF-G0QUC4-F1
#
_cell.length_a   1.000
_cell.length_b   1.000
_cell.length_c   1.000
_cell.angle_alpha   90.00
_cell.angle_beta   90.00
_cell.angle_gamma   90.00
#
_symmetry.space_group_name_H-M   'P 1'
#
loop_
_entity.id
_entity.type
_entity.pdbx_description
1 polymer ?
#
loop_
_entity_poly.entity_id
_entity_poly.type
_entity_poly.pdbx_seq_one_letter_code
_entity_poly.pdbx_strand_id
1 'polypeptide(L)'
;IFKKQIMQKKRFILTTFVFLLYIVPFMKCDYQELNKWIPCTPNERKLKFCTMIYFPVCGKLSQTETKTYGNRCSACTDPLVSEVILGQCKNDQQKRVQSQCLEQEKLTQTCPQNEAPVCAIFEDFESRNFKNRCQACQQKGILQIEDGECMVMKEKDEQSFNHYCDQREKENIICSLDYEPVCGIKNIELYKQQQRTQFTNKCFACSQGNFDFLLEGECQKYPQTVYLCQPGGYNFIKNCSQEKEDVVCALNLNGQMVDFKNMCSACKDYEIVWGKQGDCNK
;
A
#
# COMPACT_ATOMS: atom_id res chain seq x y z
N ILE A 1 34.24 19.37 52.27
CA ILE A 1 34.35 19.26 50.79
C ILE A 1 33.20 18.42 50.19
N PHE A 2 32.83 17.28 50.79
CA PHE A 2 31.73 16.41 50.31
C PHE A 2 30.32 17.05 50.24
N LYS A 3 29.92 17.94 51.16
CA LYS A 3 28.58 18.57 51.13
C LYS A 3 28.36 19.55 49.97
N LYS A 4 29.43 20.11 49.38
CA LYS A 4 29.32 21.11 48.30
C LYS A 4 28.98 20.48 46.93
N GLN A 5 29.36 19.21 46.71
CA GLN A 5 29.07 18.49 45.47
C GLN A 5 27.61 18.00 45.37
N ILE A 6 26.94 17.74 46.50
CA ILE A 6 25.54 17.27 46.50
C ILE A 6 24.56 18.39 46.12
N MET A 7 24.85 19.65 46.44
CA MET A 7 23.97 20.77 46.10
C MET A 7 24.01 21.18 44.62
N GLN A 8 25.12 20.94 43.90
CA GLN A 8 25.20 21.25 42.46
C GLN A 8 24.42 20.25 41.60
N LYS A 9 24.39 18.96 41.97
CA LYS A 9 23.60 17.94 41.23
C LYS A 9 22.09 18.17 41.31
N LYS A 10 21.57 18.70 42.43
CA LYS A 10 20.12 18.97 42.57
C LYS A 10 19.64 20.16 41.72
N ARG A 11 20.48 21.18 41.51
CA ARG A 11 20.14 22.30 40.62
C ARG A 11 20.12 21.91 39.14
N PHE A 12 20.97 20.96 38.73
CA PHE A 12 21.03 20.51 37.33
C PHE A 12 19.85 19.64 36.91
N ILE A 13 19.32 18.80 37.83
CA ILE A 13 18.15 17.95 37.58
C ILE A 13 16.85 18.77 37.51
N LEU A 14 16.73 19.83 38.32
CA LEU A 14 15.53 20.65 38.34
C LEU A 14 15.39 21.52 37.07
N THR A 15 16.49 22.04 36.53
CA THR A 15 16.46 22.87 35.31
C THR A 15 16.18 22.04 34.06
N THR A 16 16.66 20.79 33.99
CA THR A 16 16.38 19.89 32.86
C THR A 16 14.91 19.42 32.83
N PHE A 17 14.30 19.16 33.99
CA PHE A 17 12.86 18.82 34.05
C PHE A 17 11.95 19.99 33.64
N VAL A 18 12.30 21.23 34.00
CA VAL A 18 11.53 22.40 33.58
C VAL A 18 11.65 22.60 32.06
N PHE A 19 12.83 22.42 31.46
CA PHE A 19 13.00 22.57 30.01
C PHE A 19 12.24 21.49 29.21
N LEU A 20 12.16 20.25 29.70
CA LEU A 20 11.37 19.19 29.06
C LEU A 20 9.85 19.43 29.14
N LEU A 21 9.35 20.08 30.20
CA LEU A 21 7.93 20.43 30.31
C LEU A 21 7.51 21.57 29.38
N TYR A 22 8.43 22.46 28.97
CA TYR A 22 8.12 23.58 28.06
C TYR A 22 8.23 23.25 26.57
N ILE A 23 8.97 22.20 26.17
CA ILE A 23 9.16 21.86 24.73
C ILE A 23 8.08 20.91 24.18
N VAL A 24 7.40 20.15 25.05
CA VAL A 24 6.44 19.11 24.61
C VAL A 24 5.10 19.61 24.03
N PRO A 25 4.56 20.83 24.23
CA PRO A 25 3.21 21.15 23.73
C PRO A 25 3.11 21.52 22.24
N PHE A 26 4.20 21.63 21.47
CA PHE A 26 4.16 22.20 20.11
C PHE A 26 4.07 21.20 18.94
N MET A 27 4.12 19.88 19.19
CA MET A 27 3.90 18.89 18.14
C MET A 27 2.50 18.27 18.21
N LYS A 28 1.47 19.12 18.15
CA LYS A 28 0.16 18.66 17.68
C LYS A 28 0.19 18.71 16.16
N CYS A 29 0.58 17.60 15.52
CA CYS A 29 0.26 17.41 14.11
C CYS A 29 -1.27 17.36 14.01
N ASP A 30 -1.85 18.46 13.55
CA ASP A 30 -3.29 18.56 13.35
C ASP A 30 -3.65 17.75 12.08
N TYR A 31 -3.93 16.46 12.27
CA TYR A 31 -4.27 15.51 11.20
C TYR A 31 -5.66 15.79 10.58
N GLN A 32 -6.34 16.88 10.95
CA GLN A 32 -7.73 17.13 10.59
C GLN A 32 -7.97 17.70 9.18
N GLU A 33 -6.93 18.04 8.40
CA GLU A 33 -7.13 18.65 7.08
C GLU A 33 -7.33 17.66 5.90
N LEU A 34 -7.21 16.34 6.11
CA LEU A 34 -7.27 15.37 4.99
C LEU A 34 -8.65 15.32 4.29
N ASN A 35 -9.71 15.81 4.95
CA ASN A 35 -11.09 15.78 4.42
C ASN A 35 -11.58 17.11 3.83
N LYS A 36 -10.69 18.07 3.60
CA LYS A 36 -11.06 19.40 3.10
C LYS A 36 -11.09 19.41 1.57
N TRP A 37 -12.18 19.92 1.01
CA TRP A 37 -12.28 20.21 -0.42
C TRP A 37 -11.32 21.34 -0.79
N ILE A 38 -10.53 21.11 -1.84
CA ILE A 38 -9.52 22.02 -2.34
C ILE A 38 -9.98 22.53 -3.71
N PRO A 39 -10.21 23.84 -3.88
CA PRO A 39 -10.64 24.38 -5.16
C PRO A 39 -9.56 24.21 -6.24
N CYS A 40 -10.00 24.04 -7.48
CA CYS A 40 -9.11 24.09 -8.64
C CYS A 40 -8.77 25.54 -9.00
N THR A 41 -7.48 25.84 -9.13
CA THR A 41 -7.01 27.19 -9.46
C THR A 41 -7.23 27.54 -10.94
N PRO A 42 -7.31 28.83 -11.30
CA PRO A 42 -7.44 29.25 -12.70
C PRO A 42 -6.29 28.78 -13.61
N ASN A 43 -5.09 28.55 -13.05
CA ASN A 43 -3.95 28.07 -13.82
C ASN A 43 -4.05 26.56 -14.11
N GLU A 44 -4.47 25.76 -13.14
CA GLU A 44 -4.69 24.30 -13.33
C GLU A 44 -5.73 24.04 -14.43
N ARG A 45 -6.81 24.85 -14.48
CA ARG A 45 -7.87 24.75 -15.50
C ARG A 45 -7.41 25.05 -16.93
N LYS A 46 -6.29 25.76 -17.09
CA LYS A 46 -5.75 26.14 -18.41
C LYS A 46 -4.74 25.15 -18.96
N LEU A 47 -4.37 24.13 -18.18
CA LEU A 47 -3.44 23.11 -18.63
C LEU A 47 -4.06 22.30 -19.77
N LYS A 48 -3.32 22.16 -20.87
CA LYS A 48 -3.74 21.33 -22.02
C LYS A 48 -3.33 19.87 -21.87
N PHE A 49 -2.34 19.60 -21.00
CA PHE A 49 -1.75 18.29 -20.80
C PHE A 49 -1.49 18.08 -19.33
N CYS A 50 -1.72 16.84 -18.87
CA CYS A 50 -1.45 16.40 -17.52
C CYS A 50 -0.46 15.24 -17.56
N THR A 51 0.34 15.10 -16.50
CA THR A 51 1.20 13.92 -16.36
C THR A 51 0.32 12.68 -16.16
N MET A 52 0.79 11.52 -16.62
CA MET A 52 0.11 10.22 -16.45
C MET A 52 0.41 9.58 -15.08
N ILE A 53 0.83 10.39 -14.10
CA ILE A 53 1.12 9.92 -12.74
C ILE A 53 -0.20 9.64 -12.04
N TYR A 54 -0.38 8.42 -11.55
CA TYR A 54 -1.60 8.03 -10.84
C TYR A 54 -1.51 8.40 -9.36
N PHE A 55 -2.15 9.52 -8.99
CA PHE A 55 -2.31 10.00 -7.63
C PHE A 55 -3.76 10.44 -7.41
N PRO A 56 -4.67 9.48 -7.17
CA PRO A 56 -6.09 9.70 -7.42
C PRO A 56 -6.68 10.77 -6.51
N VAL A 57 -7.62 11.52 -7.08
CA VAL A 57 -8.42 12.52 -6.36
C VAL A 57 -9.91 12.32 -6.66
N CYS A 58 -10.75 12.75 -5.74
CA CYS A 58 -12.19 12.77 -5.93
C CYS A 58 -12.57 14.20 -6.31
N GLY A 59 -13.04 14.39 -7.54
CA GLY A 59 -13.51 15.68 -8.04
C GLY A 59 -15.00 15.86 -7.80
N LYS A 60 -15.40 17.08 -7.44
CA LYS A 60 -16.79 17.50 -7.23
C LYS A 60 -17.34 18.18 -8.47
N LEU A 61 -18.26 17.49 -9.16
CA LEU A 61 -18.89 17.98 -10.39
C LEU A 61 -20.11 18.85 -10.06
N SER A 62 -20.84 18.48 -9.01
CA SER A 62 -22.00 19.22 -8.51
C SER A 62 -22.10 19.06 -6.98
N GLN A 63 -23.21 19.50 -6.37
CA GLN A 63 -23.42 19.31 -4.92
C GLN A 63 -23.53 17.83 -4.52
N THR A 64 -24.00 16.97 -5.42
CA THR A 64 -24.28 15.55 -5.15
C THR A 64 -23.41 14.60 -5.98
N GLU A 65 -22.82 15.08 -7.07
CA GLU A 65 -22.06 14.26 -7.99
C GLU A 65 -20.55 14.41 -7.79
N THR A 66 -19.88 13.27 -7.67
CA THR A 66 -18.43 13.18 -7.55
C THR A 66 -17.88 12.11 -8.49
N LYS A 67 -16.63 12.26 -8.92
CA LYS A 67 -15.94 11.32 -9.82
C LYS A 67 -14.47 11.19 -9.44
N THR A 68 -13.94 9.97 -9.46
CA THR A 68 -12.52 9.74 -9.29
C THR A 68 -11.75 10.11 -10.56
N TYR A 69 -10.67 10.86 -10.39
CA TYR A 69 -9.70 11.17 -11.43
C TYR A 69 -8.36 10.56 -11.09
N GLY A 70 -7.56 10.21 -12.11
CA GLY A 70 -6.24 9.63 -11.92
C GLY A 70 -5.27 10.55 -11.21
N ASN A 71 -5.41 11.87 -11.35
CA ASN A 71 -4.68 12.87 -10.57
C ASN A 71 -5.39 14.23 -10.54
N ARG A 72 -4.88 15.13 -9.69
CA ARG A 72 -5.37 16.50 -9.53
C ARG A 72 -5.38 17.30 -10.82
N CYS A 73 -4.34 17.19 -11.65
CA CYS A 73 -4.29 17.91 -12.91
C CYS A 73 -5.46 17.51 -13.80
N SER A 74 -5.65 16.20 -14.01
CA SER A 74 -6.72 15.66 -14.85
C SER A 74 -8.12 15.98 -14.32
N ALA A 75 -8.28 16.10 -13.00
CA ALA A 75 -9.51 16.56 -12.38
C ALA A 75 -9.75 18.05 -12.66
N CYS A 76 -8.74 18.90 -12.43
CA CYS A 76 -8.90 20.34 -12.52
C CYS A 76 -8.94 20.87 -13.96
N THR A 77 -8.56 20.08 -14.96
CA THR A 77 -8.76 20.41 -16.38
C THR A 77 -10.17 20.08 -16.87
N ASP A 78 -10.92 19.25 -16.14
CA ASP A 78 -12.34 19.02 -16.43
C ASP A 78 -13.14 20.29 -16.03
N PRO A 79 -13.85 20.93 -16.99
CA PRO A 79 -14.58 22.17 -16.71
C PRO A 79 -15.70 21.99 -15.68
N LEU A 80 -16.21 20.77 -15.50
CA LEU A 80 -17.29 20.47 -14.55
C LEU A 80 -16.78 20.36 -13.11
N VAL A 81 -15.48 20.11 -12.90
CA VAL A 81 -14.93 19.96 -11.56
C VAL A 81 -14.72 21.33 -10.93
N SER A 82 -15.33 21.53 -9.75
CA SER A 82 -15.19 22.75 -8.96
C SER A 82 -14.07 22.63 -7.92
N GLU A 83 -14.05 21.51 -7.21
CA GLU A 83 -13.18 21.24 -6.07
C GLU A 83 -12.72 19.78 -6.11
N VAL A 84 -11.60 19.47 -5.47
CA VAL A 84 -11.06 18.11 -5.32
C VAL A 84 -10.73 17.80 -3.87
N ILE A 85 -10.78 16.54 -3.50
CA ILE A 85 -10.25 16.00 -2.23
C ILE A 85 -9.27 14.88 -2.57
N LEU A 86 -8.23 14.70 -1.74
CA LEU A 86 -7.23 13.65 -1.96
C LEU A 86 -7.85 12.25 -1.81
N GLY A 87 -7.40 11.31 -2.65
CA GLY A 87 -7.92 9.95 -2.70
C GLY A 87 -9.12 9.77 -3.63
N GLN A 88 -9.48 8.52 -3.90
CA GLN A 88 -10.63 8.18 -4.74
C GLN A 88 -11.97 8.55 -4.06
N CYS A 89 -13.04 8.71 -4.83
CA CYS A 89 -14.36 9.00 -4.28
C CYS A 89 -14.89 7.85 -3.43
N LYS A 90 -15.59 8.18 -2.33
CA LYS A 90 -16.18 7.17 -1.41
C LYS A 90 -17.12 6.20 -2.12
N ASN A 91 -17.87 6.67 -3.12
CA ASN A 91 -18.79 5.81 -3.88
C ASN A 91 -18.05 4.82 -4.77
N ASP A 92 -16.87 5.19 -5.28
CA ASP A 92 -15.98 4.28 -6.02
C ASP A 92 -15.27 3.30 -5.08
N GLN A 93 -14.96 3.75 -3.86
CA GLN A 93 -14.47 2.86 -2.79
C GLN A 93 -15.56 1.88 -2.33
N GLN A 94 -16.84 2.27 -2.29
CA GLN A 94 -17.95 1.36 -1.98
C GLN A 94 -18.21 0.36 -3.11
N LYS A 95 -17.98 0.72 -4.37
CA LYS A 95 -17.87 -0.27 -5.46
C LYS A 95 -16.71 -1.25 -5.24
N ARG A 96 -15.63 -0.85 -4.57
CA ARG A 96 -14.57 -1.76 -4.11
C ARG A 96 -14.91 -2.52 -2.82
N VAL A 97 -15.87 -2.08 -2.01
CA VAL A 97 -16.42 -2.90 -0.91
C VAL A 97 -17.26 -4.06 -1.47
N GLN A 98 -17.67 -3.96 -2.73
CA GLN A 98 -18.07 -5.09 -3.55
C GLN A 98 -16.89 -6.04 -3.85
N SER A 99 -15.69 -5.88 -3.29
CA SER A 99 -14.68 -6.95 -3.34
C SER A 99 -15.01 -8.09 -2.38
N GLN A 100 -15.95 -7.91 -1.46
CA GLN A 100 -16.41 -8.97 -0.59
C GLN A 100 -17.81 -9.43 -0.99
N CYS A 101 -18.08 -10.72 -0.81
CA CYS A 101 -19.39 -11.29 -1.02
C CYS A 101 -20.38 -10.75 0.00
N LEU A 102 -21.50 -10.23 -0.49
CA LEU A 102 -22.62 -9.84 0.35
C LEU A 102 -23.21 -11.10 1.01
N GLU A 103 -23.70 -11.00 2.24
CA GLU A 103 -24.33 -12.14 2.94
C GLU A 103 -25.48 -12.76 2.14
N GLN A 104 -26.21 -11.96 1.36
CA GLN A 104 -27.26 -12.44 0.46
C GLN A 104 -26.71 -13.28 -0.70
N GLU A 105 -25.55 -12.94 -1.24
CA GLU A 105 -24.89 -13.69 -2.31
C GLU A 105 -24.45 -15.07 -1.80
N LYS A 106 -23.96 -15.14 -0.54
CA LYS A 106 -23.55 -16.40 0.11
C LYS A 106 -24.70 -17.38 0.34
N LEU A 107 -25.92 -16.87 0.52
CA LEU A 107 -27.12 -17.68 0.77
C LEU A 107 -27.85 -18.11 -0.51
N THR A 108 -27.44 -17.60 -1.67
CA THR A 108 -28.12 -17.89 -2.94
C THR A 108 -27.86 -19.34 -3.37
N GLN A 109 -28.91 -20.14 -3.51
CA GLN A 109 -28.80 -21.57 -3.88
C GLN A 109 -28.50 -21.79 -5.37
N THR A 110 -28.94 -20.87 -6.24
CA THR A 110 -28.84 -21.01 -7.70
C THR A 110 -28.18 -19.78 -8.32
N CYS A 111 -27.10 -19.99 -9.07
CA CYS A 111 -26.44 -18.92 -9.80
C CYS A 111 -26.90 -18.84 -11.26
N PRO A 112 -27.06 -17.62 -11.81
CA PRO A 112 -27.31 -17.44 -13.22
C PRO A 112 -26.14 -17.98 -14.06
N GLN A 113 -26.44 -18.42 -15.29
CA GLN A 113 -25.45 -18.99 -16.22
C GLN A 113 -24.74 -17.93 -17.08
N ASN A 114 -24.87 -16.65 -16.75
CA ASN A 114 -24.18 -15.59 -17.47
C ASN A 114 -22.67 -15.67 -17.20
N GLU A 115 -21.88 -15.51 -18.25
CA GLU A 115 -20.42 -15.45 -18.15
C GLU A 115 -20.00 -14.00 -17.94
N ALA A 116 -19.49 -13.73 -16.74
CA ALA A 116 -18.93 -12.46 -16.30
C ALA A 116 -17.78 -12.80 -15.35
N PRO A 117 -16.64 -13.29 -15.89
CA PRO A 117 -15.63 -13.97 -15.10
C PRO A 117 -15.12 -13.08 -13.97
N VAL A 118 -14.82 -13.70 -12.85
CA VAL A 118 -14.23 -13.03 -11.69
C VAL A 118 -13.05 -13.83 -11.15
N CYS A 119 -12.12 -13.13 -10.52
CA CYS A 119 -11.03 -13.71 -9.77
C CYS A 119 -11.34 -13.60 -8.28
N ALA A 120 -11.41 -14.73 -7.59
CA ALA A 120 -11.54 -14.72 -6.14
C ALA A 120 -10.20 -15.08 -5.48
N ILE A 121 -9.82 -14.29 -4.48
CA ILE A 121 -8.67 -14.49 -3.61
C ILE A 121 -9.19 -15.07 -2.29
N PHE A 122 -8.66 -16.23 -1.91
CA PHE A 122 -9.06 -16.97 -0.71
C PHE A 122 -8.22 -16.61 0.52
N GLU A 123 -8.62 -17.09 1.70
CA GLU A 123 -7.91 -16.92 2.98
C GLU A 123 -6.52 -17.56 2.98
N ASP A 124 -6.35 -18.62 2.20
CA ASP A 124 -5.06 -19.24 1.88
C ASP A 124 -4.27 -18.50 0.79
N PHE A 125 -4.80 -17.35 0.32
CA PHE A 125 -4.28 -16.52 -0.76
C PHE A 125 -4.18 -17.20 -2.13
N GLU A 126 -4.80 -18.37 -2.30
CA GLU A 126 -5.00 -18.91 -3.63
C GLU A 126 -5.94 -18.01 -4.43
N SER A 127 -5.67 -17.86 -5.72
CA SER A 127 -6.55 -17.17 -6.65
C SER A 127 -7.23 -18.18 -7.56
N ARG A 128 -8.56 -18.12 -7.68
CA ARG A 128 -9.33 -19.03 -8.53
C ARG A 128 -10.31 -18.26 -9.42
N ASN A 129 -10.40 -18.74 -10.66
CA ASN A 129 -11.34 -18.24 -11.66
C ASN A 129 -12.74 -18.80 -11.42
N PHE A 130 -13.75 -17.94 -11.51
CA PHE A 130 -15.15 -18.33 -11.52
C PHE A 130 -15.84 -17.74 -12.74
N LYS A 131 -16.84 -18.44 -13.28
CA LYS A 131 -17.59 -17.95 -14.45
C LYS A 131 -18.32 -16.64 -14.16
N ASN A 132 -18.74 -16.46 -12.91
CA ASN A 132 -19.32 -15.23 -12.42
C ASN A 132 -19.20 -15.10 -10.91
N ARG A 133 -19.46 -13.88 -10.44
CA ARG A 133 -19.45 -13.50 -9.03
C ARG A 133 -20.32 -14.38 -8.13
N CYS A 134 -21.51 -14.77 -8.58
CA CYS A 134 -22.39 -15.62 -7.78
C CYS A 134 -21.72 -16.97 -7.46
N GLN A 135 -21.11 -17.60 -8.46
CA GLN A 135 -20.40 -18.87 -8.27
C GLN A 135 -19.19 -18.73 -7.35
N ALA A 136 -18.46 -17.62 -7.44
CA ALA A 136 -17.40 -17.29 -6.49
C ALA A 136 -17.97 -17.19 -5.08
N CYS A 137 -19.01 -16.38 -4.87
CA CYS A 137 -19.57 -16.11 -3.55
C CYS A 137 -20.27 -17.29 -2.84
N GLN A 138 -20.52 -18.39 -3.55
CA GLN A 138 -20.94 -19.64 -2.93
C GLN A 138 -19.78 -20.39 -2.23
N GLN A 139 -18.52 -20.03 -2.53
CA GLN A 139 -17.35 -20.59 -1.87
C GLN A 139 -17.09 -19.92 -0.51
N LYS A 140 -16.55 -20.70 0.43
CA LYS A 140 -16.12 -20.19 1.74
C LYS A 140 -14.69 -19.69 1.69
N GLY A 141 -14.34 -18.81 2.62
CA GLY A 141 -12.98 -18.32 2.79
C GLY A 141 -12.51 -17.38 1.68
N ILE A 142 -13.41 -16.67 1.00
CA ILE A 142 -13.02 -15.62 0.04
C ILE A 142 -12.74 -14.33 0.81
N LEU A 143 -11.52 -13.81 0.64
CA LEU A 143 -11.10 -12.50 1.15
C LEU A 143 -11.50 -11.37 0.21
N GLN A 144 -11.35 -11.60 -1.10
CA GLN A 144 -11.50 -10.57 -2.13
C GLN A 144 -11.98 -11.17 -3.46
N ILE A 145 -12.78 -10.42 -4.21
CA ILE A 145 -13.21 -10.70 -5.57
C ILE A 145 -12.88 -9.49 -6.44
N GLU A 146 -12.28 -9.75 -7.59
CA GLU A 146 -12.02 -8.78 -8.64
C GLU A 146 -12.74 -9.19 -9.92
N ASP A 147 -13.20 -8.22 -10.69
CA ASP A 147 -13.79 -8.48 -12.01
C ASP A 147 -12.70 -8.92 -13.00
N GLY A 148 -13.01 -9.90 -13.86
CA GLY A 148 -12.08 -10.50 -14.81
C GLY A 148 -11.48 -11.81 -14.33
N GLU A 149 -10.72 -12.49 -15.20
CA GLU A 149 -9.99 -13.70 -14.81
C GLU A 149 -8.76 -13.36 -13.95
N CYS A 150 -8.43 -14.24 -13.01
CA CYS A 150 -7.19 -14.22 -12.27
C CYS A 150 -6.03 -14.16 -13.24
N MET A 151 -5.15 -13.20 -13.00
CA MET A 151 -3.85 -13.19 -13.63
C MET A 151 -3.15 -14.47 -13.17
N VAL A 152 -3.01 -15.45 -14.07
CA VAL A 152 -2.05 -16.52 -13.90
C VAL A 152 -0.72 -15.80 -13.76
N MET A 153 -0.16 -15.78 -12.55
CA MET A 153 1.25 -15.46 -12.38
C MET A 153 1.96 -16.56 -13.16
N LYS A 154 2.23 -16.29 -14.44
CA LYS A 154 2.94 -17.23 -15.29
C LYS A 154 4.22 -17.54 -14.54
N GLU A 155 4.46 -18.82 -14.35
CA GLU A 155 5.74 -19.41 -13.99
C GLU A 155 6.75 -18.88 -15.01
N LYS A 156 7.27 -17.68 -14.75
CA LYS A 156 8.12 -16.93 -15.65
C LYS A 156 9.32 -16.53 -14.84
N ASP A 157 10.38 -17.29 -15.11
CA ASP A 157 11.79 -17.01 -14.93
C ASP A 157 12.18 -16.48 -13.54
N GLU A 158 13.28 -17.00 -13.00
CA GLU A 158 13.98 -16.57 -11.79
C GLU A 158 14.34 -15.05 -11.73
N GLN A 159 13.82 -14.24 -12.65
CA GLN A 159 13.88 -12.79 -12.67
C GLN A 159 12.98 -12.18 -11.60
N SER A 160 13.50 -12.22 -10.37
CA SER A 160 13.42 -11.18 -9.35
C SER A 160 12.14 -10.33 -9.38
N PHE A 161 11.11 -10.78 -8.67
CA PHE A 161 9.85 -10.05 -8.41
C PHE A 161 10.02 -8.61 -7.89
N ASN A 162 11.25 -8.25 -7.49
CA ASN A 162 11.54 -6.99 -6.84
C ASN A 162 12.81 -6.37 -7.47
N HIS A 163 12.81 -5.06 -7.73
CA HIS A 163 13.92 -4.34 -8.37
C HIS A 163 14.53 -3.25 -7.48
N TYR A 164 15.87 -3.12 -7.50
CA TYR A 164 16.60 -2.00 -6.91
C TYR A 164 17.10 -1.04 -7.97
N CYS A 165 16.75 0.23 -7.83
CA CYS A 165 17.25 1.26 -8.73
C CYS A 165 18.75 1.47 -8.52
N ASP A 166 19.55 1.18 -9.56
CA ASP A 166 20.97 1.51 -9.58
C ASP A 166 21.18 3.04 -9.68
N GLN A 167 22.42 3.50 -9.48
CA GLN A 167 22.72 4.95 -9.51
C GLN A 167 22.41 5.58 -10.88
N ARG A 168 22.59 4.83 -11.98
CA ARG A 168 22.31 5.34 -13.34
C ARG A 168 20.81 5.48 -13.57
N GLU A 169 20.03 4.52 -13.10
CA GLU A 169 18.56 4.57 -13.17
C GLU A 169 17.99 5.76 -12.38
N LYS A 170 18.62 6.13 -11.25
CA LYS A 170 18.25 7.31 -10.46
C LYS A 170 18.60 8.63 -11.15
N GLU A 171 19.65 8.64 -11.96
CA GLU A 171 20.11 9.82 -12.70
C GLU A 171 19.39 10.01 -14.05
N ASN A 172 18.53 9.07 -14.44
CA ASN A 172 17.77 9.17 -15.69
C ASN A 172 16.76 10.33 -15.64
N ILE A 173 16.97 11.31 -16.52
CA ILE A 173 16.10 12.51 -16.63
C ILE A 173 14.93 12.24 -17.60
N ILE A 174 15.09 11.30 -18.53
CA ILE A 174 14.13 11.03 -19.60
C ILE A 174 13.59 9.60 -19.45
N CYS A 175 12.29 9.48 -19.21
CA CYS A 175 11.58 8.21 -19.13
C CYS A 175 10.58 8.07 -20.29
N SER A 176 10.37 6.83 -20.77
CA SER A 176 9.28 6.58 -21.71
C SER A 176 7.92 6.78 -21.02
N LEU A 177 6.89 7.05 -21.82
CA LEU A 177 5.52 7.23 -21.34
C LEU A 177 4.73 5.91 -21.34
N ASP A 178 5.40 4.79 -21.58
CA ASP A 178 4.78 3.47 -21.58
C ASP A 178 4.26 3.15 -20.18
N TYR A 179 3.06 2.56 -20.15
CA TYR A 179 2.38 2.20 -18.91
C TYR A 179 2.75 0.78 -18.51
N GLU A 180 3.76 0.66 -17.65
CA GLU A 180 4.27 -0.58 -17.10
C GLU A 180 4.34 -0.43 -15.57
N PRO A 181 3.20 -0.38 -14.87
CA PRO A 181 3.11 0.12 -13.51
C PRO A 181 4.05 -0.64 -12.57
N VAL A 182 4.64 0.08 -11.61
CA VAL A 182 5.40 -0.51 -10.51
C VAL A 182 4.96 0.10 -9.18
N CYS A 183 5.11 -0.68 -8.10
CA CYS A 183 4.84 -0.24 -6.74
C CYS A 183 6.15 -0.02 -5.99
N GLY A 184 6.46 1.22 -5.63
CA GLY A 184 7.60 1.55 -4.78
C GLY A 184 7.29 1.38 -3.31
N ILE A 185 8.11 0.60 -2.61
CA ILE A 185 7.96 0.25 -1.20
C ILE A 185 9.03 0.95 -0.38
N LYS A 186 8.60 1.73 0.61
CA LYS A 186 9.49 2.38 1.59
C LYS A 186 9.18 1.85 2.98
N ASN A 187 10.17 1.27 3.63
CA ASN A 187 10.07 0.82 5.01
C ASN A 187 10.15 2.02 5.95
N ILE A 188 9.19 2.11 6.87
CA ILE A 188 9.20 3.11 7.93
C ILE A 188 9.55 2.37 9.22
N GLU A 189 10.84 2.40 9.56
CA GLU A 189 11.41 1.67 10.71
C GLU A 189 10.66 1.95 12.02
N LEU A 190 10.23 3.20 12.23
CA LEU A 190 9.61 3.63 13.49
C LEU A 190 8.28 2.92 13.80
N TYR A 191 7.61 2.35 12.80
CA TYR A 191 6.26 1.82 12.94
C TYR A 191 6.06 0.39 12.41
N LYS A 192 7.13 -0.28 11.94
CA LYS A 192 7.00 -1.55 11.21
C LYS A 192 5.95 -1.48 10.07
N GLN A 193 5.79 -0.30 9.47
CA GLN A 193 4.84 -0.01 8.39
C GLN A 193 5.59 0.23 7.09
N GLN A 194 4.91 0.00 5.97
CA GLN A 194 5.42 0.28 4.65
C GLN A 194 4.58 1.35 3.98
N GLN A 195 5.24 2.39 3.48
CA GLN A 195 4.62 3.34 2.58
C GLN A 195 4.74 2.81 1.15
N ARG A 196 3.61 2.75 0.45
CA ARG A 196 3.53 2.27 -0.92
C ARG A 196 3.19 3.42 -1.85
N THR A 197 3.92 3.54 -2.95
CA THR A 197 3.73 4.62 -3.94
C THR A 197 3.60 4.01 -5.33
N GLN A 198 2.51 4.33 -6.03
CA GLN A 198 2.29 3.89 -7.40
C GLN A 198 3.11 4.74 -8.37
N PHE A 199 3.79 4.08 -9.32
CA PHE A 199 4.45 4.74 -10.44
C PHE A 199 3.95 4.18 -11.78
N THR A 200 4.01 5.02 -12.82
CA THR A 200 3.60 4.67 -14.19
C THR A 200 4.50 3.61 -14.79
N ASN A 201 5.81 3.71 -14.54
CA ASN A 201 6.80 2.70 -14.90
C ASN A 201 8.03 2.77 -14.00
N LYS A 202 8.90 1.77 -14.13
CA LYS A 202 10.15 1.63 -13.39
C LYS A 202 11.07 2.84 -13.51
N CYS A 203 11.18 3.45 -14.70
CA CYS A 203 12.03 4.63 -14.89
C CYS A 203 11.53 5.82 -14.06
N PHE A 204 10.23 6.13 -14.11
CA PHE A 204 9.64 7.18 -13.28
C PHE A 204 9.83 6.91 -11.80
N ALA A 205 9.72 5.65 -11.39
CA ALA A 205 9.96 5.26 -10.03
C ALA A 205 11.43 5.51 -9.64
N CYS A 206 12.40 5.00 -10.39
CA CYS A 206 13.82 5.16 -10.05
C CYS A 206 14.30 6.61 -10.08
N SER A 207 13.82 7.42 -11.04
CA SER A 207 14.27 8.82 -11.20
C SER A 207 13.67 9.79 -10.17
N GLN A 208 12.48 9.52 -9.65
CA GLN A 208 11.74 10.47 -8.79
C GLN A 208 11.44 9.93 -7.39
N GLY A 209 11.48 8.60 -7.23
CA GLY A 209 10.98 7.93 -6.03
C GLY A 209 11.97 7.95 -4.88
N ASN A 210 11.39 8.00 -3.67
CA ASN A 210 12.10 7.78 -2.43
C ASN A 210 11.55 6.50 -1.78
N PHE A 211 12.02 5.36 -2.25
CA PHE A 211 11.63 4.02 -1.80
C PHE A 211 12.86 3.12 -1.67
N ASP A 212 12.70 1.99 -0.99
CA ASP A 212 13.78 1.03 -0.75
C ASP A 212 13.88 0.02 -1.90
N PHE A 213 12.73 -0.44 -2.41
CA PHE A 213 12.66 -1.36 -3.54
C PHE A 213 11.35 -1.19 -4.34
N LEU A 214 11.32 -1.75 -5.55
CA LEU A 214 10.16 -1.78 -6.43
C LEU A 214 9.56 -3.17 -6.53
N LEU A 215 8.25 -3.25 -6.70
CA LEU A 215 7.52 -4.44 -7.10
C LEU A 215 6.84 -4.21 -8.45
N GLU A 216 6.76 -5.24 -9.28
CA GLU A 216 6.11 -5.15 -10.59
C GLU A 216 4.57 -5.10 -10.50
N GLY A 217 3.95 -4.15 -11.19
CA GLY A 217 2.51 -3.98 -11.22
C GLY A 217 2.00 -2.89 -10.27
N GLU A 218 0.67 -2.83 -10.16
CA GLU A 218 0.00 -1.82 -9.37
C GLU A 218 0.06 -2.14 -7.86
N CYS A 219 0.24 -1.12 -7.02
CA CYS A 219 0.27 -1.24 -5.56
C CYS A 219 -1.01 -1.86 -4.97
N GLN A 220 -2.14 -1.69 -5.65
CA GLN A 220 -3.43 -2.23 -5.24
C GLN A 220 -3.49 -3.76 -5.36
N LYS A 221 -2.63 -4.37 -6.19
CA LYS A 221 -2.55 -5.84 -6.32
C LYS A 221 -1.98 -6.50 -5.06
N TYR A 222 -1.26 -5.74 -4.24
CA TYR A 222 -0.67 -6.24 -3.00
C TYR A 222 -1.61 -5.92 -1.83
N PRO A 223 -1.96 -6.92 -1.00
CA PRO A 223 -2.79 -6.68 0.18
C PRO A 223 -2.19 -5.58 1.07
N GLN A 224 -2.99 -4.59 1.49
CA GLN A 224 -2.48 -3.47 2.31
C GLN A 224 -2.11 -3.89 3.74
N THR A 225 -2.57 -5.07 4.16
CA THR A 225 -2.36 -5.63 5.49
C THR A 225 -1.11 -6.50 5.59
N VAL A 226 -0.40 -6.74 4.48
CA VAL A 226 0.83 -7.53 4.47
C VAL A 226 2.06 -6.64 4.49
N TYR A 227 3.13 -7.18 5.06
CA TYR A 227 4.47 -6.62 5.02
C TYR A 227 5.26 -7.32 3.91
N LEU A 228 5.77 -6.55 2.96
CA LEU A 228 6.50 -7.07 1.79
C LEU A 228 7.98 -7.21 2.15
N CYS A 229 8.58 -8.38 1.91
CA CYS A 229 9.98 -8.59 2.27
C CYS A 229 10.91 -7.96 1.23
N GLN A 230 11.95 -7.27 1.71
CA GLN A 230 12.93 -6.63 0.85
C GLN A 230 13.77 -7.71 0.12
N PRO A 231 13.90 -7.65 -1.22
CA PRO A 231 14.67 -8.64 -1.98
C PRO A 231 16.16 -8.64 -1.61
N GLY A 232 16.77 -9.81 -1.43
CA GLY A 232 18.17 -9.85 -0.97
C GLY A 232 18.36 -9.37 0.48
N GLY A 233 17.28 -8.97 1.17
CA GLY A 233 17.27 -8.61 2.59
C GLY A 233 17.85 -9.70 3.47
N TYR A 234 17.68 -10.97 3.09
CA TYR A 234 18.25 -12.13 3.76
C TYR A 234 19.78 -12.05 3.95
N ASN A 235 20.52 -11.42 3.02
CA ASN A 235 21.96 -11.23 3.15
C ASN A 235 22.33 -10.16 4.19
N PHE A 236 21.44 -9.20 4.42
CA PHE A 236 21.63 -8.09 5.34
C PHE A 236 21.07 -8.39 6.75
N ILE A 237 20.07 -9.28 6.85
CA ILE A 237 19.45 -9.71 8.10
C ILE A 237 20.32 -10.82 8.72
N LYS A 238 21.36 -10.41 9.45
CA LYS A 238 22.24 -11.36 10.15
C LYS A 238 21.52 -12.03 11.33
N ASN A 239 20.89 -11.21 12.18
CA ASN A 239 20.27 -11.65 13.42
C ASN A 239 18.84 -11.14 13.52
N CYS A 240 17.90 -12.05 13.74
CA CYS A 240 16.55 -11.71 14.16
C CYS A 240 16.41 -11.89 15.66
N SER A 241 15.61 -11.03 16.30
CA SER A 241 15.26 -11.21 17.70
C SER A 241 14.64 -12.60 17.89
N GLN A 242 15.09 -13.30 18.94
CA GLN A 242 14.48 -14.56 19.38
C GLN A 242 13.30 -14.31 20.33
N GLU A 243 13.04 -13.05 20.68
CA GLU A 243 11.84 -12.70 21.43
C GLU A 243 10.62 -13.15 20.64
N LYS A 244 9.69 -13.77 21.36
CA LYS A 244 8.46 -14.33 20.82
C LYS A 244 7.54 -13.15 20.47
N GLU A 245 7.81 -12.50 19.36
CA GLU A 245 6.85 -11.61 18.72
C GLU A 245 5.69 -12.46 18.17
N ASP A 246 4.62 -11.79 17.74
CA ASP A 246 3.48 -12.47 17.13
C ASP A 246 3.93 -13.28 15.92
N VAL A 247 3.40 -14.51 15.82
CA VAL A 247 3.63 -15.41 14.69
C VAL A 247 3.28 -14.68 13.40
N VAL A 248 4.06 -14.93 12.35
CA VAL A 248 3.85 -14.35 11.03
C VAL A 248 3.58 -15.47 10.05
N CYS A 249 2.44 -15.37 9.39
CA CYS A 249 2.10 -16.23 8.27
C CYS A 249 2.61 -15.57 6.99
N ALA A 250 3.49 -16.27 6.26
CA ALA A 250 4.17 -15.73 5.10
C ALA A 250 3.95 -16.59 3.85
N LEU A 251 3.83 -15.93 2.69
CA LEU A 251 3.72 -16.59 1.39
C LEU A 251 5.10 -16.73 0.78
N ASN A 252 5.48 -17.96 0.40
CA ASN A 252 6.71 -18.21 -0.33
C ASN A 252 6.53 -18.08 -1.86
N LEU A 253 7.63 -18.12 -2.61
CA LEU A 253 7.66 -18.03 -4.08
C LEU A 253 6.87 -19.18 -4.75
N ASN A 254 6.69 -20.31 -4.05
CA ASN A 254 5.90 -21.44 -4.51
C ASN A 254 4.40 -21.29 -4.22
N GLY A 255 3.97 -20.14 -3.68
CA GLY A 255 2.58 -19.88 -3.31
C GLY A 255 2.12 -20.62 -2.04
N GLN A 256 3.05 -21.15 -1.24
CA GLN A 256 2.72 -21.86 0.01
C GLN A 256 2.78 -20.92 1.20
N MET A 257 1.83 -21.07 2.11
CA MET A 257 1.80 -20.35 3.38
C MET A 257 2.64 -21.08 4.43
N VAL A 258 3.55 -20.35 5.09
CA VAL A 258 4.48 -20.89 6.09
C VAL A 258 4.51 -19.99 7.32
N ASP A 259 4.44 -20.59 8.50
CA ASP A 259 4.54 -19.87 9.77
C ASP A 259 5.98 -19.58 10.15
N PHE A 260 6.25 -18.33 10.53
CA PHE A 260 7.51 -17.87 11.07
C PHE A 260 7.33 -17.28 12.46
N LYS A 261 8.39 -17.34 13.26
CA LYS A 261 8.39 -16.78 14.63
C LYS A 261 8.11 -15.28 14.67
N ASN A 262 8.56 -14.55 13.66
CA ASN A 262 8.38 -13.10 13.51
C ASN A 262 8.69 -12.67 12.07
N MET A 263 8.36 -11.42 11.75
CA MET A 263 8.52 -10.87 10.39
C MET A 263 9.98 -10.87 9.93
N CYS A 264 10.92 -10.59 10.84
CA CYS A 264 12.35 -10.64 10.53
C CYS A 264 12.76 -12.04 10.07
N SER A 265 12.30 -13.07 10.78
CA SER A 265 12.63 -14.47 10.46
C SER A 265 12.02 -14.87 9.12
N ALA A 266 10.80 -14.40 8.81
CA ALA A 266 10.17 -14.59 7.50
C ALA A 266 11.00 -13.94 6.39
N CYS A 267 11.32 -12.65 6.50
CA CYS A 267 12.09 -11.92 5.48
C CYS A 267 13.58 -12.30 5.41
N LYS A 268 14.07 -13.15 6.34
CA LYS A 268 15.39 -13.76 6.27
C LYS A 268 15.42 -14.97 5.33
N ASP A 269 14.27 -15.56 5.03
CA ASP A 269 14.15 -16.62 4.05
C ASP A 269 14.02 -16.01 2.64
N TYR A 270 14.85 -16.46 1.70
CA TYR A 270 14.91 -15.90 0.35
C TYR A 270 13.67 -16.26 -0.48
N GLU A 271 12.93 -17.29 -0.07
CA GLU A 271 11.72 -17.72 -0.74
C GLU A 271 10.50 -16.90 -0.31
N ILE A 272 10.60 -16.04 0.70
CA ILE A 272 9.43 -15.31 1.21
C ILE A 272 9.21 -14.00 0.47
N VAL A 273 8.02 -13.85 -0.09
CA VAL A 273 7.59 -12.65 -0.82
C VAL A 273 7.02 -11.61 0.14
N TRP A 274 6.14 -12.03 1.04
CA TRP A 274 5.49 -11.18 2.03
C TRP A 274 4.98 -11.97 3.23
N GLY A 275 4.73 -11.27 4.34
CA GLY A 275 4.15 -11.84 5.55
C GLY A 275 3.03 -11.00 6.13
N LYS A 276 2.13 -11.63 6.87
CA LYS A 276 1.08 -11.01 7.67
C LYS A 276 1.21 -11.48 9.12
N GLN A 277 0.92 -10.58 10.07
CA GLN A 277 0.84 -10.96 11.48
C GLN A 277 -0.35 -11.91 11.71
N GLY A 278 -0.09 -13.06 12.32
CA GLY A 278 -1.04 -14.15 12.49
C GLY A 278 -0.43 -15.53 12.18
N ASP A 279 -1.15 -16.57 12.59
CA ASP A 279 -0.86 -17.97 12.23
C ASP A 279 -1.54 -18.29 10.89
N CYS A 280 -0.91 -19.09 10.03
CA CYS A 280 -1.47 -19.46 8.73
C CYS A 280 -2.77 -20.26 8.81
N ASN A 281 -3.05 -20.89 9.95
CA ASN A 281 -4.23 -21.72 10.15
C ASN A 281 -5.41 -20.97 10.81
N LYS A 282 -5.34 -19.64 10.91
CA LYS A 282 -6.34 -18.80 11.60
C LYS A 282 -6.90 -17.70 10.71
#